data_AF-A0A1G6A529-F1
#
_entry.id   AF-A0A1G6A529-F1
#
_cell.length_a   1.000
_cell.length_b   1.000
_cell.length_c   1.000
_cell.angle_alpha   90.00
_cell.angle_beta   90.00
_cell.angle_gamma   90.00
#
_symmetry.space_group_name_H-M   'P 1'
#
loop_
_entity.id
_entity.type
_entity.pdbx_description
1 polymer ?
#
loop_
_entity_poly.entity_id
_entity_poly.type
_entity_poly.pdbx_seq_one_letter_code
_entity_poly.pdbx_strand_id
1 'polypeptide(L)'
;MSARKKLPSPAHARADELLRVAAALKTRLEEEKDRYDAETRQVKERFTELVAPTVARLKETEKEIEALATRHQVDLFGTPDKDQAAAGVRCGLPSGSLILTVRQVVRKAKAVTVEALKGLGWLDGVRVEESVAWDKIEGWTDERLAVIGTERKDKASITWEAIRHE
;
A
#
# COMPACT_ATOMS: atom_id res chain seq x y z
N MET A 1 -11.10 49.06 6.42
CA MET A 1 -11.44 48.99 4.99
C MET A 1 -10.16 49.23 4.19
N SER A 2 -9.51 48.17 3.71
CA SER A 2 -8.25 48.29 2.96
C SER A 2 -8.54 48.83 1.56
N ALA A 3 -7.92 49.95 1.19
CA ALA A 3 -8.08 50.57 -0.12
C ALA A 3 -7.64 49.58 -1.22
N ARG A 4 -8.54 49.20 -2.13
CA ARG A 4 -8.18 48.40 -3.31
C ARG A 4 -7.11 49.17 -4.10
N LYS A 5 -5.86 48.69 -4.08
CA LYS A 5 -4.81 49.14 -5.00
C LYS A 5 -5.37 49.08 -6.43
N LYS A 6 -5.28 50.17 -7.18
CA LYS A 6 -5.66 50.16 -8.60
C LYS A 6 -4.75 49.16 -9.33
N LEU A 7 -5.34 48.10 -9.88
CA LEU A 7 -4.59 47.08 -10.59
C LEU A 7 -4.24 47.55 -12.01
N PRO A 8 -3.05 47.19 -12.55
CA PRO A 8 -2.52 47.80 -13.77
C PRO A 8 -3.28 47.45 -15.06
N SER A 9 -3.97 46.31 -15.11
CA SER A 9 -4.71 45.88 -16.30
C SER A 9 -5.90 44.97 -15.95
N PRO A 10 -6.85 44.74 -16.89
CA PRO A 10 -7.93 43.79 -16.69
C PRO A 10 -7.44 42.37 -16.38
N ALA A 11 -6.29 41.96 -16.93
CA ALA A 11 -5.67 40.67 -16.63
C ALA A 11 -5.20 40.58 -15.18
N HIS A 12 -4.60 41.65 -14.62
CA HIS A 12 -4.23 41.71 -13.20
C HIS A 12 -5.47 41.61 -12.30
N ALA A 13 -6.54 42.32 -12.63
CA ALA A 13 -7.80 42.26 -11.89
C ALA A 13 -8.43 40.86 -11.92
N ARG A 14 -8.38 40.18 -13.07
CA ARG A 14 -8.88 38.81 -13.18
C ARG A 14 -8.01 37.82 -12.43
N ALA A 15 -6.69 37.97 -12.48
CA ALA A 15 -5.77 37.12 -11.74
C ALA A 15 -5.96 37.27 -10.22
N ASP A 16 -6.07 38.50 -9.71
CA ASP A 16 -6.33 38.78 -8.29
C ASP A 16 -7.64 38.13 -7.81
N GLU A 17 -8.72 38.27 -8.60
CA GLU A 17 -10.00 37.63 -8.28
C GLU A 17 -9.92 36.10 -8.27
N LEU A 18 -9.21 35.51 -9.25
CA LEU A 18 -9.01 34.07 -9.30
C LEU A 18 -8.18 33.57 -8.12
N LEU A 19 -7.14 34.31 -7.71
CA LEU A 19 -6.34 33.98 -6.53
C LEU A 19 -7.18 34.02 -5.26
N ARG A 20 -8.05 35.03 -5.12
CA ARG A 20 -8.99 35.14 -3.99
C ARG A 20 -9.97 33.97 -3.93
N VAL A 21 -10.56 33.59 -5.06
CA VAL A 21 -11.45 32.42 -5.16
C VAL A 21 -10.68 31.14 -4.85
N ALA A 22 -9.47 30.99 -5.40
CA ALA A 22 -8.64 29.81 -5.17
C ALA A 22 -8.23 29.67 -3.70
N ALA A 23 -7.93 30.78 -3.00
CA ALA A 23 -7.67 30.76 -1.55
C ALA A 23 -8.89 30.26 -0.77
N ALA A 24 -10.08 30.81 -1.03
CA ALA A 24 -11.31 30.39 -0.35
C ALA A 24 -11.65 28.91 -0.62
N LEU A 25 -11.47 28.45 -1.85
CA LEU A 25 -11.67 27.04 -2.21
C LEU A 25 -10.65 26.11 -1.55
N LYS A 26 -9.38 26.54 -1.40
CA LYS A 26 -8.36 25.76 -0.67
C LYS A 26 -8.74 25.61 0.80
N THR A 27 -9.16 26.69 1.47
CA THR A 27 -9.61 26.64 2.86
C THR A 27 -10.79 25.68 3.01
N ARG A 28 -11.83 25.85 2.19
CA ARG A 28 -13.00 24.96 2.22
C ARG A 28 -12.65 23.51 1.94
N LEU A 29 -11.73 23.24 1.02
CA LEU A 29 -11.27 21.89 0.72
C LEU A 29 -10.54 21.26 1.92
N GLU A 30 -9.72 22.03 2.64
CA GLU A 30 -9.05 21.56 3.86
C GLU A 30 -10.08 21.23 4.94
N GLU A 31 -11.06 22.10 5.18
CA GLU A 31 -12.15 21.84 6.15
C GLU A 31 -12.98 20.60 5.78
N GLU A 32 -13.32 20.44 4.49
CA GLU A 32 -14.07 19.27 4.02
C GLU A 32 -13.26 17.98 4.16
N LYS A 33 -11.94 18.03 3.92
CA LYS A 33 -11.03 16.89 4.15
C LYS A 33 -10.90 16.56 5.64
N ASP A 34 -10.75 17.56 6.50
CA ASP A 34 -10.66 17.34 7.94
C ASP A 34 -11.94 16.72 8.49
N ARG A 35 -13.12 17.18 8.02
CA ARG A 35 -14.41 16.55 8.37
C ARG A 35 -14.49 15.12 7.86
N TYR A 36 -14.11 14.89 6.59
CA TYR A 36 -14.08 13.54 6.01
C TYR A 36 -13.20 12.58 6.80
N ASP A 37 -12.00 13.01 7.19
CA ASP A 37 -11.05 12.21 7.95
C ASP A 37 -11.55 11.94 9.37
N ALA A 38 -12.17 12.94 10.01
CA ALA A 38 -12.78 12.79 11.33
C ALA A 38 -13.95 11.80 11.33
N GLU A 39 -14.89 11.93 10.38
CA GLU A 39 -16.02 11.00 10.25
C GLU A 39 -15.54 9.58 9.91
N THR A 40 -14.57 9.45 9.00
CA THR A 40 -13.97 8.16 8.65
C THR A 40 -13.30 7.51 9.85
N ARG A 41 -12.60 8.30 10.69
CA ARG A 41 -11.98 7.81 11.92
C ARG A 41 -13.04 7.30 12.90
N GLN A 42 -14.10 8.08 13.17
CA GLN A 42 -15.17 7.67 14.08
C GLN A 42 -15.88 6.39 13.61
N VAL A 43 -16.16 6.28 12.30
CA VAL A 43 -16.76 5.07 11.73
C VAL A 43 -15.83 3.87 11.89
N LYS A 44 -14.53 4.04 11.58
CA LYS A 44 -13.54 2.97 11.75
C LYS A 44 -13.40 2.53 13.20
N GLU A 45 -13.32 3.47 14.14
CA GLU A 45 -13.23 3.17 15.58
C GLU A 45 -14.46 2.41 16.06
N ARG A 46 -15.66 2.94 15.79
CA ARG A 46 -16.92 2.29 16.16
C ARG A 46 -17.02 0.86 15.63
N PHE A 47 -16.74 0.65 14.35
CA PHE A 47 -16.82 -0.70 13.79
C PHE A 47 -15.68 -1.60 14.25
N THR A 48 -14.49 -1.07 14.52
CA THR A 48 -13.38 -1.85 15.11
C THR A 48 -13.80 -2.42 16.46
N GLU A 49 -14.42 -1.62 17.32
CA GLU A 49 -14.92 -2.07 18.63
C GLU A 49 -16.05 -3.07 18.50
N LEU A 50 -17.02 -2.82 17.60
CA LEU A 50 -18.16 -3.72 17.39
C LEU A 50 -17.75 -5.09 16.83
N VAL A 51 -16.77 -5.15 15.93
CA VAL A 51 -16.34 -6.43 15.32
C VAL A 51 -15.26 -7.15 16.13
N ALA A 52 -14.53 -6.45 17.00
CA ALA A 52 -13.49 -7.04 17.85
C ALA A 52 -13.92 -8.33 18.58
N PRO A 53 -15.07 -8.39 19.27
CA PRO A 53 -15.49 -9.61 19.96
C PRO A 53 -15.81 -10.75 18.98
N THR A 54 -16.43 -10.46 17.83
CA THR A 54 -16.73 -11.48 16.82
C THR A 54 -15.45 -12.04 16.18
N VAL A 55 -14.48 -11.17 15.87
CA VAL A 55 -13.17 -11.59 15.35
C VAL A 55 -12.41 -12.42 16.39
N ALA A 56 -12.45 -12.02 17.66
CA ALA A 56 -11.83 -12.78 18.74
C ALA A 56 -12.46 -14.17 18.88
N ARG A 57 -13.79 -14.25 18.89
CA ARG A 57 -14.52 -15.52 19.00
C ARG A 57 -14.27 -16.41 17.79
N LEU A 58 -14.24 -15.86 16.57
CA LEU A 58 -13.92 -16.61 15.37
C LEU A 58 -12.51 -17.22 15.47
N LYS A 59 -11.51 -16.43 15.85
CA LYS A 59 -10.13 -16.92 16.02
C LYS A 59 -10.01 -18.00 17.10
N GLU A 60 -10.76 -17.87 18.20
CA GLU A 60 -10.81 -18.89 19.24
C GLU A 60 -11.42 -20.19 18.71
N THR A 61 -12.56 -20.11 18.02
CA THR A 61 -13.20 -21.28 17.39
C THR A 61 -12.31 -21.93 16.32
N GLU A 62 -11.62 -21.15 15.49
CA GLU A 62 -10.64 -21.67 14.52
C GLU A 62 -9.52 -22.46 15.21
N LYS A 63 -8.99 -21.94 16.33
CA LYS A 63 -7.98 -22.63 17.14
C LYS A 63 -8.51 -23.90 17.78
N GLU A 64 -9.75 -23.88 18.29
CA GLU A 64 -10.40 -25.07 18.84
C GLU A 64 -10.56 -26.16 17.76
N ILE A 65 -10.97 -25.77 16.54
CA ILE A 65 -11.08 -26.69 15.39
C ILE A 65 -9.70 -27.27 15.05
N GLU A 66 -8.66 -26.45 14.96
CA GLU A 66 -7.30 -26.92 14.64
C GLU A 66 -6.75 -27.87 15.72
N ALA A 67 -6.94 -27.52 17.00
CA ALA A 67 -6.50 -28.35 18.12
C ALA A 67 -7.25 -29.69 18.16
N LEU A 68 -8.56 -29.68 17.92
CA LEU A 68 -9.37 -30.89 17.81
C LEU A 68 -8.90 -31.76 16.63
N ALA A 69 -8.74 -31.15 15.45
CA ALA A 69 -8.33 -31.84 14.24
C ALA A 69 -6.94 -32.47 14.37
N THR A 70 -6.03 -31.79 15.06
CA THR A 70 -4.68 -32.30 15.35
C THR A 70 -4.72 -33.45 16.35
N ARG A 71 -5.50 -33.32 17.44
CA ARG A 71 -5.61 -34.35 18.48
C ARG A 71 -6.30 -35.62 17.95
N HIS A 72 -7.29 -35.46 17.08
CA HIS A 72 -8.13 -36.53 16.54
C HIS A 72 -7.87 -36.77 15.04
N GLN A 73 -6.63 -36.54 14.60
CA GLN A 73 -6.29 -36.61 13.18
C GLN A 73 -6.62 -37.98 12.57
N VAL A 74 -6.34 -39.07 13.32
CA VAL A 74 -6.61 -40.44 12.86
C VAL A 74 -8.11 -40.70 12.73
N ASP A 75 -8.92 -40.19 13.65
CA ASP A 75 -10.38 -40.37 13.61
C ASP A 75 -11.01 -39.57 12.44
N LEU A 76 -10.49 -38.37 12.18
CA LEU A 76 -11.05 -37.47 11.17
C LEU A 76 -10.56 -37.75 9.74
N PHE A 77 -9.30 -38.16 9.59
CA PHE A 77 -8.63 -38.30 8.29
C PHE A 77 -8.06 -39.71 8.04
N GLY A 78 -8.15 -40.62 9.00
CA GLY A 78 -7.50 -41.92 8.92
C GLY A 78 -5.97 -41.83 9.04
N THR A 79 -5.29 -42.79 8.43
CA THR A 79 -3.82 -42.84 8.35
C THR A 79 -3.36 -42.72 6.89
N PRO A 80 -3.52 -41.53 6.26
CA PRO A 80 -3.14 -41.37 4.87
C PRO A 80 -1.64 -41.50 4.69
N ASP A 81 -1.23 -42.10 3.59
CA ASP A 81 0.17 -42.04 3.16
C ASP A 81 0.55 -40.60 2.73
N LYS A 82 1.84 -40.40 2.43
CA LYS A 82 2.37 -39.08 2.09
C LYS A 82 1.76 -38.50 0.81
N ASP A 83 1.46 -39.32 -0.18
CA ASP A 83 0.97 -38.86 -1.48
C ASP A 83 -0.50 -38.45 -1.37
N GLN A 84 -1.30 -39.23 -0.63
CA GLN A 84 -2.67 -38.89 -0.28
C GLN A 84 -2.73 -37.60 0.55
N ALA A 85 -1.87 -37.47 1.56
CA ALA A 85 -1.80 -36.26 2.38
C ALA A 85 -1.31 -35.04 1.60
N ALA A 86 -0.45 -35.20 0.59
CA ALA A 86 -0.02 -34.11 -0.28
C ALA A 86 -1.14 -33.64 -1.23
N ALA A 87 -1.98 -34.55 -1.70
CA ALA A 87 -3.14 -34.25 -2.55
C ALA A 87 -4.31 -33.60 -1.78
N GLY A 88 -4.35 -33.78 -0.45
CA GLY A 88 -5.36 -33.20 0.43
C GLY A 88 -6.47 -34.19 0.77
N VAL A 89 -6.53 -34.62 2.03
CA VAL A 89 -7.53 -35.57 2.54
C VAL A 89 -8.68 -34.81 3.17
N ARG A 90 -9.91 -35.04 2.71
CA ARG A 90 -11.10 -34.32 3.18
C ARG A 90 -11.91 -35.15 4.17
N CYS A 91 -12.31 -34.51 5.27
CA CYS A 91 -13.33 -35.00 6.19
C CYS A 91 -14.60 -34.17 5.99
N GLY A 92 -15.65 -34.77 5.41
CA GLY A 92 -16.94 -34.10 5.17
C GLY A 92 -17.81 -34.11 6.41
N LEU A 93 -18.35 -32.95 6.79
CA LEU A 93 -19.24 -32.74 7.92
C LEU A 93 -20.52 -32.04 7.44
N PRO A 94 -21.64 -32.12 8.18
CA PRO A 94 -22.88 -31.46 7.78
C PRO A 94 -22.76 -29.94 7.54
N SER A 95 -21.88 -29.27 8.28
CA SER A 95 -21.68 -27.81 8.21
C SER A 95 -20.42 -27.38 7.45
N GLY A 96 -19.67 -28.32 6.84
CA GLY A 96 -18.43 -27.97 6.15
C GLY A 96 -17.49 -29.15 5.90
N SER A 97 -16.21 -28.87 5.69
CA SER A 97 -15.19 -29.92 5.56
C SER A 97 -13.88 -29.49 6.19
N LEU A 98 -13.20 -30.43 6.82
CA LEU A 98 -11.80 -30.28 7.21
C LEU A 98 -10.91 -30.88 6.12
N ILE A 99 -9.75 -30.28 5.88
CA ILE A 99 -8.81 -30.75 4.86
C ILE A 99 -7.43 -30.87 5.49
N LEU A 100 -6.87 -32.07 5.49
CA LEU A 100 -5.49 -32.32 5.88
C LEU A 100 -4.60 -32.24 4.64
N THR A 101 -3.62 -31.33 4.64
CA THR A 101 -2.59 -31.26 3.60
C THR A 101 -1.21 -31.28 4.24
N VAL A 102 -0.36 -32.22 3.82
CA VAL A 102 1.01 -32.33 4.30
C VAL A 102 1.96 -31.99 3.15
N ARG A 103 2.73 -30.91 3.31
CA ARG A 103 3.75 -30.48 2.34
C ARG A 103 5.09 -30.28 3.00
N GLN A 104 6.17 -30.53 2.27
CA GLN A 104 7.51 -30.12 2.70
C GLN A 104 7.64 -28.61 2.54
N VAL A 105 8.15 -27.94 3.57
CA VAL A 105 8.43 -26.51 3.55
C VAL A 105 9.88 -26.26 3.92
N VAL A 106 10.52 -25.31 3.24
CA VAL A 106 11.86 -24.85 3.60
C VAL A 106 11.74 -23.89 4.78
N ARG A 107 12.39 -24.23 5.90
CA ARG A 107 12.49 -23.34 7.05
C ARG A 107 13.39 -22.16 6.70
N LYS A 108 12.85 -20.94 6.75
CA LYS A 108 13.64 -19.71 6.59
C LYS A 108 14.57 -19.53 7.78
N ALA A 109 15.88 -19.70 7.57
CA ALA A 109 16.88 -19.43 8.59
C ALA A 109 17.21 -17.92 8.63
N LYS A 110 17.38 -17.36 9.84
CA LYS A 110 17.72 -15.92 10.03
C LYS A 110 19.02 -15.51 9.34
N ALA A 111 19.93 -16.45 9.12
CA ALA A 111 21.23 -16.22 8.49
C ALA A 111 21.14 -16.09 6.95
N VAL A 112 19.99 -16.34 6.34
CA VAL A 112 19.81 -16.16 4.88
C VAL A 112 19.62 -14.68 4.60
N THR A 113 20.69 -13.99 4.19
CA THR A 113 20.68 -12.59 3.74
C THR A 113 21.13 -12.48 2.28
N VAL A 114 20.88 -11.34 1.65
CA VAL A 114 21.32 -11.07 0.28
C VAL A 114 22.84 -11.14 0.17
N GLU A 115 23.57 -10.67 1.18
CA GLU A 115 25.03 -10.69 1.25
C GLU A 115 25.55 -12.12 1.36
N ALA A 116 24.91 -12.96 2.19
CA ALA A 116 25.26 -14.37 2.32
C ALA A 116 25.06 -15.11 0.98
N LEU A 117 23.93 -14.87 0.30
CA LEU A 117 23.65 -15.44 -1.01
C LEU A 117 24.63 -14.96 -2.08
N LYS A 118 24.94 -13.65 -2.12
CA LYS A 118 25.94 -13.08 -3.03
C LYS A 118 27.35 -13.64 -2.78
N GLY A 119 27.77 -13.76 -1.51
CA GLY A 119 29.06 -14.33 -1.13
C GLY A 119 29.21 -15.80 -1.53
N LEU A 120 28.11 -16.53 -1.64
CA LEU A 120 28.06 -17.91 -2.10
C LEU A 120 27.81 -18.05 -3.62
N GLY A 121 27.59 -16.94 -4.33
CA GLY A 121 27.29 -16.93 -5.76
C GLY A 121 25.87 -17.39 -6.13
N TRP A 122 24.95 -17.49 -5.17
CA TRP A 122 23.57 -17.96 -5.37
C TRP A 122 22.64 -16.79 -5.73
N LEU A 123 22.86 -16.24 -6.93
CA LEU A 123 22.14 -15.06 -7.40
C LEU A 123 20.68 -15.35 -7.79
N ASP A 124 20.33 -16.60 -8.08
CA ASP A 124 18.95 -17.06 -8.32
C ASP A 124 18.03 -16.87 -7.10
N GLY A 125 18.61 -16.82 -5.89
CA GLY A 125 17.92 -16.47 -4.66
C GLY A 125 17.78 -14.96 -4.39
N VAL A 126 18.34 -14.09 -5.24
CA VAL A 126 18.39 -12.64 -5.04
C VAL A 126 17.52 -11.95 -6.09
N ARG A 127 16.51 -11.20 -5.64
CA ARG A 127 15.75 -10.31 -6.52
C ARG A 127 16.57 -9.04 -6.79
N VAL A 128 16.83 -8.76 -8.06
CA VAL A 128 17.43 -7.50 -8.51
C VAL A 128 16.31 -6.62 -9.08
N GLU A 129 16.21 -5.39 -8.58
CA GLU A 129 15.31 -4.38 -9.12
C GLU A 129 16.16 -3.24 -9.67
N GLU A 130 16.13 -3.08 -10.99
CA GLU A 130 16.89 -2.04 -11.69
C GLU A 130 15.97 -0.87 -12.02
N SER A 131 16.43 0.35 -11.77
CA SER A 131 15.72 1.57 -12.12
C SER A 131 16.67 2.58 -12.74
N VAL A 132 16.13 3.45 -13.59
CA VAL A 132 16.90 4.49 -14.25
C VAL A 132 17.22 5.59 -13.25
N ALA A 133 18.51 5.91 -13.09
CA ALA A 133 18.98 7.01 -12.26
C ALA A 133 18.80 8.35 -12.97
N TRP A 134 17.55 8.82 -13.05
CA TRP A 134 17.19 10.07 -13.73
C TRP A 134 17.94 11.29 -13.19
N ASP A 135 18.22 11.35 -11.89
CA ASP A 135 19.02 12.40 -11.25
C ASP A 135 20.43 12.51 -11.85
N LYS A 136 21.03 11.39 -12.26
CA LYS A 136 22.33 11.37 -12.94
C LYS A 136 22.21 11.77 -14.39
N ILE A 137 21.17 11.29 -15.07
CA ILE A 137 20.92 11.56 -16.49
C ILE A 137 20.64 13.04 -16.71
N GLU A 138 19.88 13.70 -15.83
CA GLU A 138 19.58 15.14 -15.94
C GLU A 138 20.83 16.02 -15.98
N GLY A 139 21.93 15.58 -15.37
CA GLY A 139 23.23 16.25 -15.40
C GLY A 139 24.12 15.90 -16.59
N TRP A 140 23.68 15.04 -17.50
CA TRP A 140 24.44 14.68 -18.71
C TRP A 140 24.42 15.81 -19.74
N THR A 141 25.44 15.82 -20.61
CA THR A 141 25.48 16.70 -21.78
C THR A 141 24.42 16.28 -22.79
N ASP A 142 24.02 17.21 -23.65
CA ASP A 142 22.96 16.97 -24.63
C ASP A 142 23.36 15.89 -25.65
N GLU A 143 24.64 15.75 -26.00
CA GLU A 143 25.11 14.66 -26.87
C GLU A 143 24.87 13.30 -26.23
N ARG A 144 25.09 13.19 -24.92
CA ARG A 144 24.91 11.94 -24.18
C ARG A 144 23.43 11.64 -23.94
N LEU A 145 22.61 12.67 -23.73
CA LEU A 145 21.15 12.55 -23.68
C LEU A 145 20.60 12.06 -25.03
N ALA A 146 21.09 12.62 -26.15
CA ALA A 146 20.65 12.25 -27.49
C ALA A 146 20.96 10.79 -27.82
N VAL A 147 22.11 10.26 -27.40
CA VAL A 147 22.48 8.85 -27.60
C VAL A 147 21.47 7.88 -26.97
N ILE A 148 20.87 8.24 -25.83
CA ILE A 148 19.83 7.43 -25.17
C ILE A 148 18.40 7.81 -25.60
N GLY A 149 18.25 8.66 -26.62
CA GLY A 149 16.95 9.08 -27.13
C GLY A 149 16.21 10.09 -26.24
N THR A 150 16.93 10.83 -25.41
CA THR A 150 16.38 11.89 -24.56
C THR A 150 16.89 13.26 -24.99
N GLU A 151 16.15 14.31 -24.66
CA GLU A 151 16.50 15.67 -25.02
C GLU A 151 16.05 16.64 -23.93
N ARG A 152 16.75 17.77 -23.82
CA ARG A 152 16.36 18.86 -22.93
C ARG A 152 15.31 19.73 -23.61
N LYS A 153 14.23 20.04 -22.90
CA LYS A 153 13.18 20.95 -23.37
C LYS A 153 12.95 22.05 -22.35
N ASP A 154 12.98 23.28 -22.83
CA ASP A 154 12.55 24.42 -22.04
C ASP A 154 11.04 24.38 -21.87
N LYS A 155 10.60 24.31 -20.61
CA LYS A 155 9.20 24.34 -20.25
C LYS A 155 8.96 25.48 -19.27
N ALA A 156 8.28 26.52 -19.73
CA ALA A 156 7.81 27.57 -18.84
C ALA A 156 6.71 27.04 -17.92
N SER A 157 6.84 27.27 -16.62
CA SER A 157 5.81 26.98 -15.62
C SER A 157 5.45 28.25 -14.86
N ILE A 158 4.15 28.54 -14.73
CA ILE A 158 3.66 29.63 -13.90
C ILE A 158 3.16 29.04 -12.58
N THR A 159 3.85 29.37 -11.50
CA THR A 159 3.42 29.05 -10.13
C THR A 159 2.64 30.23 -9.54
N TRP A 160 1.73 29.94 -8.62
CA TRP A 160 0.95 30.96 -7.94
C TRP A 160 0.84 30.66 -6.46
N GLU A 161 0.78 31.73 -5.67
CA GLU A 161 0.51 31.71 -4.24
C GLU A 161 -0.63 32.68 -3.98
N ALA A 162 -1.57 32.27 -3.12
CA ALA A 162 -2.69 33.11 -2.72
C ALA A 162 -2.65 33.28 -1.21
N ILE A 163 -2.79 34.51 -0.75
CA ILE A 163 -2.83 34.84 0.67
C ILE A 163 -4.12 34.28 1.25
N ARG A 164 -4.01 33.49 2.33
CA ARG A 164 -5.18 33.06 3.10
C ARG A 164 -5.71 34.29 3.85
N HIS A 165 -6.96 34.62 3.60
CA HIS A 165 -7.67 35.59 4.42
C HIS A 165 -8.47 34.78 5.43
N GLU A 166 -8.09 34.92 6.71
CA GLU A 166 -8.82 34.41 7.87
C GLU A 166 -10.22 35.04 7.99
#